data_AF-A0A3D0CXV1-F1
#
_entry.id   AF-A0A3D0CXV1-F1
#
_cell.length_a   1.000
_cell.length_b   1.000
_cell.length_c   1.000
_cell.angle_alpha   90.00
_cell.angle_beta   90.00
_cell.angle_gamma   90.00
#
_symmetry.space_group_name_H-M   'P 1'
#
loop_
_entity.id
_entity.type
_entity.pdbx_description
1 polymer ?
#
loop_
_entity_poly.entity_id
_entity_poly.type
_entity_poly.pdbx_seq_one_letter_code
_entity_poly.pdbx_strand_id
1 'polypeptide(L)'
;MNTRELLKQRLATLDALTRGGSLRRGSSQSDDVAAQLTSQWNAEKRLIKRVLSEPADPTETLSHWRERTENFRDKFPEREGWTDQQGNDWNAALVLQAIDNLFEHIENWSSEVETFDDE
;
A
#
# COMPACT_ATOMS: atom_id res chain seq x y z
N MET A 1 2.19 -7.08 18.15
CA MET A 1 1.76 -5.71 17.76
C MET A 1 0.48 -5.83 16.94
N ASN A 2 -0.55 -4.97 17.09
CA ASN A 2 -1.78 -5.07 16.29
C ASN A 2 -1.57 -4.44 14.89
N THR A 3 -2.19 -5.00 13.85
CA THR A 3 -2.15 -4.54 12.45
C THR A 3 -2.31 -3.03 12.29
N ARG A 4 -3.20 -2.41 13.06
CA ARG A 4 -3.43 -0.96 12.98
C ARG A 4 -2.19 -0.15 13.36
N GLU A 5 -1.41 -0.58 14.34
CA GLU A 5 -0.17 0.08 14.74
C GLU A 5 0.94 -0.14 13.71
N LEU A 6 1.02 -1.35 13.13
CA LEU A 6 1.95 -1.66 12.04
C LEU A 6 1.70 -0.76 10.82
N LEU A 7 0.44 -0.57 10.44
CA LEU A 7 0.06 0.33 9.34
C LEU A 7 0.40 1.80 9.64
N LYS A 8 0.23 2.26 10.89
CA LYS A 8 0.66 3.62 11.29
C LYS A 8 2.18 3.79 11.19
N GLN A 9 2.95 2.79 11.61
CA GLN A 9 4.41 2.81 11.49
C GLN A 9 4.82 2.84 10.01
N ARG A 10 4.22 1.99 9.17
CA ARG A 10 4.45 2.00 7.72
C ARG A 10 4.13 3.36 7.09
N LEU A 11 3.01 3.96 7.50
CA LEU A 11 2.61 5.28 7.03
C LEU A 11 3.66 6.35 7.35
N ALA A 12 4.22 6.33 8.56
CA ALA A 12 5.29 7.25 8.96
C ALA A 12 6.57 7.04 8.11
N THR A 13 6.95 5.79 7.83
CA THR A 13 8.08 5.48 6.95
C THR A 13 7.86 6.00 5.53
N LEU A 14 6.69 5.73 4.94
CA LEU A 14 6.33 6.23 3.61
C LEU A 14 6.29 7.76 3.56
N ASP A 15 5.82 8.39 4.64
CA ASP A 15 5.82 9.84 4.80
C ASP A 15 7.23 10.45 4.79
N ALA A 16 8.23 9.76 5.36
CA ALA A 16 9.62 10.18 5.31
C ALA A 16 10.23 9.97 3.92
N LEU A 17 9.97 8.82 3.29
CA LEU A 17 10.49 8.48 1.95
C LEU A 17 9.94 9.41 0.87
N THR A 18 8.64 9.74 0.93
CA THR A 18 7.98 10.63 -0.04
C THR A 18 8.32 12.12 0.16
N ARG A 19 8.69 12.54 1.38
CA ARG A 19 9.11 13.93 1.68
C ARG A 19 10.59 14.20 1.42
N GLY A 20 11.45 13.18 1.57
CA GLY A 20 12.89 13.35 1.60
C GLY A 20 13.56 13.73 0.28
N GLY A 21 12.84 13.70 -0.86
CA GLY A 21 13.39 14.08 -2.17
C GLY A 21 14.71 13.38 -2.55
N SER A 22 15.04 12.27 -1.88
CA SER A 22 16.42 11.76 -1.79
C SER A 22 16.82 10.85 -2.94
N LEU A 23 15.96 10.68 -3.95
CA LEU A 23 16.32 10.08 -5.23
C LEU A 23 17.04 11.17 -6.05
N ARG A 24 18.27 11.47 -5.64
CA ARG A 24 19.15 12.44 -6.31
C ARG A 24 19.40 12.01 -7.75
N ARG A 25 18.97 12.88 -8.66
CA ARG A 25 19.19 12.91 -10.11
C ARG A 25 20.52 12.26 -10.54
N GLY A 26 20.42 11.14 -11.23
CA GLY A 26 21.53 10.51 -11.92
C GLY A 26 21.04 9.81 -13.18
N SER A 27 21.18 10.46 -14.34
CA SER A 27 20.78 9.99 -15.69
C SER A 27 19.28 9.68 -15.89
N SER A 28 18.77 9.94 -17.10
CA SER A 28 17.35 9.89 -17.46
C SER A 28 16.64 8.56 -17.17
N GLN A 29 17.37 7.46 -17.07
CA GLN A 29 16.82 6.13 -16.77
C GLN A 29 16.50 5.95 -15.27
N SER A 30 17.19 6.67 -14.38
CA SER A 30 16.91 6.65 -12.94
C SER A 30 15.70 7.52 -12.58
N ASP A 31 15.36 8.50 -13.42
CA ASP A 31 14.22 9.40 -13.19
C ASP A 31 12.87 8.65 -13.37
N ASP A 32 12.78 7.74 -14.35
CA ASP A 32 11.57 6.92 -14.58
C ASP A 32 11.33 5.92 -13.44
N VAL A 33 12.40 5.24 -12.98
CA VAL A 33 12.31 4.32 -11.84
C VAL A 33 11.95 5.08 -10.56
N ALA A 34 12.54 6.25 -10.34
CA ALA A 34 12.22 7.10 -9.21
C ALA A 34 10.76 7.58 -9.24
N ALA A 35 10.25 7.94 -10.41
CA ALA A 35 8.85 8.32 -10.60
C ALA A 35 7.91 7.14 -10.33
N GLN A 36 8.24 5.93 -10.81
CA GLN A 36 7.46 4.72 -10.59
C GLN A 36 7.40 4.35 -9.10
N LEU A 37 8.55 4.34 -8.40
CA LEU A 37 8.61 4.07 -6.96
C LEU A 37 7.84 5.11 -6.16
N THR A 38 7.96 6.39 -6.52
CA THR A 38 7.21 7.47 -5.87
C THR A 38 5.70 7.29 -6.08
N SER A 39 5.27 6.87 -7.27
CA SER A 39 3.87 6.57 -7.55
C SER A 39 3.36 5.41 -6.69
N GLN A 40 4.13 4.33 -6.59
CA GLN A 40 3.81 3.17 -5.75
C GLN A 40 3.71 3.57 -4.27
N TRP A 41 4.69 4.29 -3.73
CA TRP A 41 4.68 4.74 -2.33
C TRP A 41 3.51 5.67 -2.04
N ASN A 42 3.15 6.56 -2.98
CA ASN A 42 1.99 7.44 -2.83
C ASN A 42 0.67 6.66 -2.83
N ALA A 43 0.54 5.66 -3.72
CA ALA A 43 -0.63 4.79 -3.75
C ALA A 43 -0.77 3.99 -2.45
N GLU A 44 0.32 3.36 -1.99
CA GLU A 44 0.36 2.61 -0.73
C GLU A 44 0.01 3.51 0.47
N LYS A 45 0.63 4.69 0.56
CA LYS A 45 0.33 5.69 1.59
C LYS A 45 -1.14 6.09 1.60
N ARG A 46 -1.72 6.35 0.42
CA ARG A 46 -3.13 6.75 0.31
C ARG A 46 -4.06 5.60 0.71
N LEU A 47 -3.73 4.37 0.32
CA LEU A 47 -4.46 3.17 0.71
C LEU A 47 -4.43 2.97 2.22
N ILE A 48 -3.25 3.07 2.85
CA ILE A 48 -3.12 2.95 4.32
C ILE A 48 -3.99 4.00 5.03
N LYS A 49 -3.95 5.26 4.59
CA LYS A 49 -4.81 6.31 5.18
C LYS A 49 -6.29 5.97 5.04
N ARG A 50 -6.70 5.45 3.88
CA ARG A 50 -8.07 5.06 3.61
C ARG A 50 -8.52 3.89 4.49
N VAL A 51 -7.69 2.87 4.65
CA VAL A 51 -7.94 1.72 5.53
C VAL A 51 -8.01 2.16 6.99
N LEU A 52 -7.08 3.01 7.44
CA LEU A 52 -7.07 3.53 8.81
C LEU A 52 -8.25 4.47 9.13
N SER A 53 -8.90 5.04 8.11
CA SER A 53 -10.11 5.86 8.29
C SER A 53 -11.39 5.04 8.45
N GLU A 54 -11.37 3.76 8.08
CA GLU A 54 -12.51 2.87 8.29
C GLU A 54 -12.56 2.38 9.74
N PRO A 55 -13.75 2.25 10.34
CA PRO A 55 -13.90 1.71 11.69
C PRO A 55 -13.59 0.21 11.76
N ALA A 56 -13.65 -0.50 10.62
CA ALA A 56 -13.45 -1.93 10.50
C ALA A 56 -12.00 -2.37 10.79
N ASP A 57 -11.80 -3.69 10.87
CA ASP A 57 -10.47 -4.28 10.97
C ASP A 57 -9.65 -3.96 9.70
N PRO A 58 -8.37 -3.56 9.82
CA PRO A 58 -7.56 -3.23 8.65
C PRO A 58 -7.32 -4.40 7.69
N THR A 59 -7.15 -5.61 8.21
CA THR A 59 -6.92 -6.83 7.41
C THR A 59 -8.17 -7.17 6.61
N GLU A 60 -9.35 -7.10 7.24
CA GLU A 60 -10.65 -7.28 6.59
C GLU A 60 -10.87 -6.22 5.50
N THR A 61 -10.58 -4.95 5.81
CA THR A 61 -10.70 -3.85 4.85
C THR A 61 -9.79 -4.04 3.63
N LEU A 62 -8.53 -4.42 3.84
CA LEU A 62 -7.58 -4.72 2.75
C LEU A 62 -8.07 -5.90 1.89
N SER A 63 -8.64 -6.93 2.50
CA SER A 63 -9.19 -8.09 1.80
C SER A 63 -10.36 -7.70 0.89
N HIS A 64 -11.30 -6.90 1.40
CA HIS A 64 -12.40 -6.36 0.59
C HIS A 64 -11.93 -5.46 -0.56
N TRP A 65 -10.90 -4.65 -0.32
CA TRP A 65 -10.30 -3.82 -1.36
C TRP A 65 -9.63 -4.64 -2.45
N ARG A 66 -8.96 -5.74 -2.10
CA ARG A 66 -8.37 -6.69 -3.07
C ARG A 66 -9.47 -7.30 -3.93
N GLU A 67 -10.46 -7.93 -3.32
CA GLU A 67 -11.56 -8.59 -4.02
C GLU A 67 -12.28 -7.61 -4.96
N ARG A 68 -12.58 -6.39 -4.48
CA ARG A 68 -13.22 -5.36 -5.31
C ARG A 68 -12.35 -4.96 -6.50
N THR A 69 -11.05 -4.81 -6.29
CA THR A 69 -10.10 -4.37 -7.34
C THR A 69 -9.87 -5.47 -8.37
N GLU A 70 -9.77 -6.72 -7.95
CA GLU A 70 -9.69 -7.90 -8.84
C GLU A 70 -10.97 -8.02 -9.67
N ASN A 71 -12.14 -7.98 -9.03
CA ASN A 71 -13.43 -7.99 -9.72
C ASN A 71 -13.56 -6.84 -10.73
N PHE A 72 -13.04 -5.66 -10.41
CA PHE A 72 -13.03 -4.53 -11.34
C PHE A 72 -12.14 -4.80 -12.54
N ARG A 73 -10.90 -5.24 -12.32
CA ARG A 73 -9.92 -5.57 -13.37
C ARG A 73 -10.46 -6.62 -14.32
N ASP A 74 -11.11 -7.65 -13.78
CA ASP A 74 -11.62 -8.77 -14.57
C ASP A 74 -12.85 -8.36 -15.40
N LYS A 75 -13.68 -7.43 -14.89
CA LYS A 75 -14.86 -6.91 -15.61
C LYS A 75 -14.56 -5.81 -16.61
N PHE A 76 -13.52 -5.01 -16.36
CA PHE A 76 -13.18 -3.82 -17.13
C PHE A 76 -11.67 -3.78 -17.43
N PRO A 77 -11.14 -4.75 -18.21
CA PRO A 77 -9.70 -4.87 -18.44
C PRO A 77 -9.09 -3.68 -19.20
N GLU A 78 -9.91 -2.91 -19.92
CA GLU A 78 -9.45 -1.69 -20.63
C GLU A 78 -9.39 -0.44 -19.74
N ARG A 79 -9.85 -0.52 -18.48
CA ARG A 79 -9.85 0.60 -17.54
C ARG A 79 -8.71 0.49 -16.55
N GLU A 80 -7.97 1.57 -16.38
CA GLU A 80 -6.82 1.60 -15.47
C GLU A 80 -7.21 1.60 -13.99
N GLY A 81 -8.45 1.99 -13.65
CA GLY A 81 -8.83 2.24 -12.26
C GLY A 81 -10.32 2.43 -12.01
N TRP A 82 -10.68 2.42 -10.74
CA TRP A 82 -12.05 2.53 -10.24
C TRP A 82 -12.19 3.65 -9.21
N THR A 83 -13.40 4.17 -9.07
CA THR A 83 -13.73 5.22 -8.09
C THR A 83 -14.37 4.60 -6.85
N ASP A 84 -13.88 4.96 -5.67
CA ASP A 84 -14.44 4.50 -4.40
C ASP A 84 -15.75 5.21 -4.04
N GLN A 85 -16.38 4.78 -2.93
CA GLN A 85 -17.64 5.38 -2.47
C GLN A 85 -17.50 6.85 -2.04
N GLN A 86 -16.27 7.31 -1.78
CA GLN A 86 -15.96 8.69 -1.39
C GLN A 86 -15.60 9.55 -2.61
N GLY A 87 -15.64 9.00 -3.83
CA GLY A 87 -15.32 9.73 -5.06
C GLY A 87 -13.82 9.78 -5.37
N ASN A 88 -12.98 8.98 -4.70
CA ASN A 88 -11.54 8.94 -4.98
C ASN A 88 -11.23 7.92 -6.09
N ASP A 89 -10.41 8.32 -7.06
CA ASP A 89 -9.98 7.43 -8.15
C ASP A 89 -8.74 6.62 -7.77
N TRP A 90 -8.79 5.31 -8.04
CA TRP A 90 -7.77 4.35 -7.70
C TRP A 90 -7.30 3.57 -8.92
N ASN A 91 -6.00 3.64 -9.22
CA ASN A 91 -5.39 2.77 -10.22
C ASN A 91 -5.37 1.33 -9.69
N ALA A 92 -5.96 0.39 -10.44
CA ALA A 92 -6.16 -0.98 -10.00
C ALA A 92 -4.84 -1.73 -9.78
N ALA A 93 -3.87 -1.55 -10.69
CA ALA A 93 -2.56 -2.20 -10.59
C ALA A 93 -1.79 -1.73 -9.35
N LEU A 94 -1.79 -0.41 -9.10
CA LEU A 94 -1.12 0.16 -7.91
C LEU A 94 -1.80 -0.26 -6.61
N VAL A 95 -3.13 -0.38 -6.59
CA VAL A 95 -3.85 -0.87 -5.40
C VAL A 95 -3.50 -2.31 -5.10
N LEU A 96 -3.55 -3.21 -6.09
CA LEU A 96 -3.22 -4.62 -5.88
C LEU A 96 -1.78 -4.79 -5.38
N GLN A 97 -0.83 -4.11 -6.03
CA GLN A 97 0.57 -4.12 -5.61
C GLN A 97 0.75 -3.59 -4.18
N ALA A 98 0.07 -2.50 -3.81
CA ALA A 98 0.12 -1.96 -2.47
C ALA A 98 -0.46 -2.94 -1.43
N ILE A 99 -1.55 -3.64 -1.77
CA ILE A 99 -2.15 -4.64 -0.88
C ILE A 99 -1.20 -5.82 -0.68
N ASP A 100 -0.58 -6.33 -1.75
CA ASP A 100 0.39 -7.43 -1.66
C ASP A 100 1.54 -7.07 -0.72
N ASN A 101 2.15 -5.90 -0.91
CA ASN A 101 3.22 -5.39 -0.04
C ASN A 101 2.78 -5.24 1.42
N LEU A 102 1.53 -4.80 1.66
CA LEU A 102 1.03 -4.61 3.02
C LEU A 102 0.80 -5.95 3.73
N PHE A 103 0.25 -6.95 3.04
CA PHE A 103 0.10 -8.28 3.63
C PHE A 103 1.44 -8.92 3.95
N GLU A 104 2.42 -8.81 3.04
CA GLU A 104 3.79 -9.31 3.28
C GLU A 104 4.42 -8.64 4.52
N HIS A 105 4.31 -7.32 4.65
CA HIS A 105 4.82 -6.62 5.84
C HIS A 105 4.08 -7.02 7.12
N ILE A 106 2.75 -7.17 7.07
CA ILE A 106 1.96 -7.60 8.23
C ILE A 106 2.39 -9.00 8.68
N GLU A 107 2.56 -9.92 7.73
CA GLU A 107 3.05 -11.28 7.99
C GLU A 107 4.44 -11.25 8.62
N ASN A 108 5.41 -10.59 7.99
CA ASN A 108 6.79 -10.50 8.48
C ASN A 108 6.89 -9.89 9.89
N TRP A 109 6.18 -8.80 10.14
CA TRP A 109 6.17 -8.15 11.46
C TRP A 109 5.40 -8.93 12.51
N SER A 110 4.50 -9.82 12.10
CA SER A 110 3.83 -10.74 13.02
C SER A 110 4.74 -11.92 13.40
N SER A 111 5.54 -12.43 12.46
CA SER A 111 6.46 -13.55 12.69
C SER A 111 7.72 -13.16 13.48
N GLU A 112 8.21 -11.93 13.35
CA GLU A 112 9.35 -11.43 14.16
C GLU A 112 9.07 -11.40 15.67
N VAL A 113 7.81 -11.51 16.07
CA VAL A 113 7.40 -11.61 17.49
C VAL A 113 7.49 -13.06 18.02
N GLU A 114 7.49 -14.06 17.15
CA GLU A 114 7.52 -15.48 17.56
C GLU A 114 8.92 -16.07 17.69
N THR A 115 9.98 -15.38 17.24
CA THR A 115 11.34 -15.95 17.14
C THR A 115 12.30 -15.62 18.30
N PHE A 116 11.81 -15.09 19.43
CA PHE A 116 12.67 -14.67 20.56
C PHE A 116 12.30 -15.31 21.91
N ASP A 117 11.63 -16.46 21.93
CA ASP A 117 11.26 -17.16 23.17
C ASP A 117 11.69 -18.65 23.18
N ASP A 118 12.84 -18.97 22.57
CA ASP A 118 13.51 -20.26 22.73
C ASP A 118 15.04 -20.10 22.72
N GLU A 119 15.62 -19.83 23.90
CA GLU A 119 16.77 -20.51 24.55
C GLU A 119 17.33 -19.72 25.75
#